data_AF-A0A350X5Y7-F1
#
_entry.id   AF-A0A350X5Y7-F1
#
_cell.length_a   1.000
_cell.length_b   1.000
_cell.length_c   1.000
_cell.angle_alpha   90.00
_cell.angle_beta   90.00
_cell.angle_gamma   90.00
#
_symmetry.space_group_name_H-M   'P 1'
#
loop_
_entity.id
_entity.type
_entity.pdbx_description
1 polymer ?
#
loop_
_entity_poly.entity_id
_entity_poly.type
_entity_poly.pdbx_seq_one_letter_code
_entity_poly.pdbx_strand_id
1 'polypeptide(L)'
;MTNDEKVNILLVDDHPENLLALEAILEDLGQNLVRANSGEEALKCLLDRDFAVILLDVQMPGMDGFETAELIRLRPKNQQTPIIFLTAFHKNEEFMFKGYAVGAVDYMIKPFPAEILKSKVSVFINIFKTNAELKQQKNLVESTNLELQNEIKKHRRTTKLLKIKQGEFEAIFESIPDAVIFTDLNLKIIRCNPAFTTLFGYESAEAINQEYQIIWKDRKVSLTTVLNNIDNLRSYEMVYFRKNGEKFIGDTINTLVKDAEGNTIGLLGIIRDITSRKRAEEEIAMLNHQNELILQSAGEGIYGVNREGKTTFINPVAAKMLGYAQEELIGEPMHRLLHHSKADGTDYPLEECPVYKSLKDGTIHHITNEIFWRKNGSHFPVEYVSTPIQEQGDIVGAVITFKDITERQAIEKIKNEFIAVVSHELRTPLTAIHAALNLLSTGLIDANSQKGRRAIAIAEENSDRLVRIVNDILDLER
;
A
#
# COMPACT_ATOMS: atom_id res chain seq x y z
N MET A 1 12.37 -64.71 13.98
CA MET A 1 12.20 -66.18 13.91
C MET A 1 10.78 -66.45 14.38
N THR A 2 10.00 -67.25 13.66
CA THR A 2 8.71 -67.70 14.20
C THR A 2 8.98 -68.79 15.24
N ASN A 3 8.02 -69.06 16.13
CA ASN A 3 8.19 -70.08 17.18
C ASN A 3 8.50 -71.49 16.60
N ASP A 4 8.19 -71.70 15.31
CA ASP A 4 8.44 -72.91 14.51
C ASP A 4 9.84 -73.02 13.87
N GLU A 5 10.68 -71.98 13.95
CA GLU A 5 12.00 -72.04 13.34
C GLU A 5 12.92 -72.99 14.14
N LYS A 6 13.45 -74.02 13.46
CA LYS A 6 14.31 -75.03 14.09
C LYS A 6 15.68 -74.43 14.39
N VAL A 7 16.15 -74.61 15.63
CA VAL A 7 17.51 -74.22 16.03
C VAL A 7 18.47 -75.41 15.92
N ASN A 8 19.77 -75.14 15.85
CA ASN A 8 20.77 -76.21 15.75
C ASN A 8 21.27 -76.62 17.13
N ILE A 9 21.44 -77.93 17.34
CA ILE A 9 22.07 -78.54 18.51
C ILE A 9 23.27 -79.34 18.01
N LEU A 10 24.45 -79.10 18.59
CA LEU A 10 25.67 -79.81 18.21
C LEU A 10 25.89 -80.99 19.15
N LEU A 11 26.00 -82.18 18.60
CA LEU A 11 26.27 -83.43 19.30
C LEU A 11 27.69 -83.85 18.96
N VAL A 12 28.56 -83.95 19.96
CA VAL A 12 29.99 -84.26 19.78
C VAL A 12 30.36 -85.46 20.63
N ASP A 13 30.75 -86.54 19.98
CA ASP A 13 31.20 -87.79 20.62
C ASP A 13 31.99 -88.59 19.57
N ASP A 14 33.11 -89.19 19.96
CA ASP A 14 33.97 -89.97 19.06
C ASP A 14 33.40 -91.35 18.71
N HIS A 15 32.39 -91.80 19.46
CA HIS A 15 31.71 -93.07 19.26
C HIS A 15 30.36 -92.86 18.53
N PRO A 16 30.20 -93.34 17.28
CA PRO A 16 28.96 -93.17 16.50
C PRO A 16 27.69 -93.69 17.20
N GLU A 17 27.82 -94.72 18.05
CA GLU A 17 26.73 -95.28 18.86
C GLU A 17 26.20 -94.29 19.90
N ASN A 18 27.06 -93.47 20.51
CA ASN A 18 26.67 -92.46 21.49
C ASN A 18 25.93 -91.32 20.79
N LEU A 19 26.40 -90.90 19.61
CA LEU A 19 25.72 -89.90 18.77
C LEU A 19 24.32 -90.40 18.37
N LEU A 20 24.18 -91.67 17.97
CA LEU A 20 22.89 -92.27 17.65
C LEU A 20 21.94 -92.28 18.86
N ALA A 21 22.45 -92.60 20.05
CA ALA A 21 21.67 -92.58 21.29
C ALA A 21 21.23 -91.16 21.68
N LEU A 22 22.12 -90.16 21.57
CA LEU A 22 21.79 -88.75 21.80
C LEU A 22 20.72 -88.25 20.84
N GLU A 23 20.81 -88.65 19.57
CA GLU A 23 19.79 -88.29 18.59
C GLU A 23 18.44 -88.92 18.89
N ALA A 24 18.39 -90.22 19.18
CA ALA A 24 17.14 -90.88 19.54
C ALA A 24 16.48 -90.24 20.78
N ILE A 25 17.28 -89.76 21.73
CA ILE A 25 16.77 -89.02 22.90
C ILE A 25 16.26 -87.63 22.51
N LEU A 26 16.89 -86.92 21.58
CA LEU A 26 16.56 -85.51 21.29
C LEU A 26 15.64 -85.32 20.09
N GLU A 27 15.35 -86.37 19.32
CA GLU A 27 14.52 -86.33 18.12
C GLU A 27 13.14 -85.70 18.37
N ASP A 28 12.52 -86.03 19.50
CA ASP A 28 11.21 -85.50 19.92
C ASP A 28 11.18 -83.98 20.14
N LEU A 29 12.34 -83.32 20.30
CA LEU A 29 12.42 -81.86 20.43
C LEU A 29 12.23 -81.13 19.09
N GLY A 30 12.24 -81.87 17.96
CA GLY A 30 11.96 -81.33 16.63
C GLY A 30 13.00 -80.32 16.12
N GLN A 31 14.18 -80.24 16.73
CA GLN A 31 15.26 -79.31 16.36
C GLN A 31 16.24 -79.93 15.36
N ASN A 32 17.16 -79.13 14.82
CA ASN A 32 18.20 -79.62 13.93
C ASN A 32 19.35 -80.21 14.75
N LEU A 33 19.50 -81.53 14.71
CA LEU A 33 20.62 -82.24 15.34
C LEU A 33 21.79 -82.31 14.35
N VAL A 34 22.95 -81.83 14.77
CA VAL A 34 24.18 -81.83 13.95
C VAL A 34 25.21 -82.66 14.69
N ARG A 35 25.76 -83.67 14.02
CA ARG A 35 26.77 -84.57 14.59
C ARG A 35 28.18 -84.09 14.29
N ALA A 36 29.09 -84.36 15.21
CA ALA A 36 30.53 -84.29 15.03
C ALA A 36 31.19 -85.47 15.76
N ASN A 37 32.11 -86.16 15.08
CA ASN A 37 32.80 -87.34 15.59
C ASN A 37 34.14 -87.00 16.26
N SER A 38 34.46 -85.72 16.41
CA SER A 38 35.71 -85.23 16.99
C SER A 38 35.59 -83.75 17.39
N GLY A 39 36.49 -83.28 18.26
CA GLY A 39 36.60 -81.86 18.60
C GLY A 39 36.87 -80.96 17.39
N GLU A 40 37.70 -81.42 16.44
CA GLU A 40 38.02 -80.68 15.21
C GLU A 40 36.81 -80.56 14.28
N GLU A 41 36.00 -81.62 14.16
CA GLU A 41 34.75 -81.57 13.39
C GLU A 41 33.75 -80.62 14.04
N ALA A 42 33.63 -80.64 15.36
CA ALA A 42 32.77 -79.71 16.11
C ALA A 42 33.18 -78.24 15.86
N LEU A 43 34.48 -77.95 15.92
CA LEU A 43 35.02 -76.61 15.62
C LEU A 43 34.78 -76.16 14.19
N LYS A 44 34.69 -77.08 13.21
CA LYS A 44 34.31 -76.78 11.82
C LYS A 44 32.82 -76.44 11.73
N CYS A 45 31.94 -77.24 12.34
CA CYS A 45 30.50 -76.96 12.36
C CYS A 45 30.18 -75.57 12.91
N LEU A 46 30.92 -75.15 13.95
CA LEU A 46 30.79 -73.86 14.61
C LEU A 46 31.29 -72.65 13.80
N LEU A 47 31.88 -72.85 12.62
CA LEU A 47 32.18 -71.75 11.69
C LEU A 47 30.92 -71.35 10.92
N ASP A 48 30.20 -72.35 10.42
CA ASP A 48 29.14 -72.17 9.44
C ASP A 48 27.76 -71.94 10.07
N ARG A 49 27.55 -72.42 11.30
CA ARG A 49 26.23 -72.42 11.95
C ARG A 49 26.31 -71.93 13.40
N ASP A 50 25.23 -71.29 13.83
CA ASP A 50 25.01 -70.97 15.25
C ASP A 50 24.22 -72.11 15.91
N PHE A 51 24.56 -72.41 17.16
CA PHE A 51 23.98 -73.50 17.92
C PHE A 51 23.36 -72.98 19.22
N ALA A 52 22.22 -73.54 19.59
CA ALA A 52 21.56 -73.25 20.86
C ALA A 52 22.29 -73.86 22.06
N VAL A 53 22.84 -75.07 21.87
CA VAL A 53 23.65 -75.79 22.87
C VAL A 53 24.55 -76.81 22.18
N ILE A 54 25.69 -77.09 22.80
CA ILE A 54 26.65 -78.11 22.40
C ILE A 54 26.66 -79.20 23.48
N LEU A 55 26.37 -80.43 23.09
CA LEU A 55 26.57 -81.62 23.92
C LEU A 55 27.93 -82.21 23.56
N LEU A 56 28.85 -82.21 24.51
CA LEU A 56 30.25 -82.50 24.24
C LEU A 56 30.74 -83.63 25.12
N ASP A 57 31.12 -84.75 24.51
CA ASP A 57 31.81 -85.80 25.23
C ASP A 57 33.19 -85.31 25.70
N VAL A 58 33.55 -85.72 26.91
CA VAL A 58 34.82 -85.32 27.53
C VAL A 58 35.97 -86.20 27.06
N GLN A 59 35.74 -87.48 26.77
CA GLN A 59 36.77 -88.48 26.56
C GLN A 59 36.86 -88.88 25.08
N MET A 60 37.47 -88.01 24.28
CA MET A 60 37.71 -88.27 22.86
C MET A 60 39.21 -88.40 22.57
N PRO A 61 39.62 -89.25 21.60
CA PRO A 61 41.01 -89.39 21.17
C PRO A 61 41.49 -88.16 20.38
N GLY A 62 42.74 -87.78 20.58
CA GLY A 62 43.30 -86.57 20.00
C GLY A 62 42.93 -85.35 20.83
N MET A 63 41.94 -84.58 20.38
CA MET A 63 41.42 -83.41 21.07
C MET A 63 40.28 -83.80 22.01
N ASP A 64 40.51 -83.65 23.32
CA ASP A 64 39.50 -83.97 24.33
C ASP A 64 38.39 -82.91 24.40
N GLY A 65 37.31 -83.20 25.12
CA GLY A 65 36.19 -82.27 25.24
C GLY A 65 36.54 -80.95 25.94
N PHE A 66 37.49 -80.95 26.87
CA PHE A 66 37.90 -79.72 27.55
C PHE A 66 38.73 -78.81 26.64
N GLU A 67 39.69 -79.37 25.91
CA GLU A 67 40.48 -78.67 24.90
C GLU A 67 39.57 -78.13 23.78
N THR A 68 38.60 -78.93 23.35
CA THR A 68 37.57 -78.50 22.39
C THR A 68 36.79 -77.30 22.93
N ALA A 69 36.31 -77.36 24.17
CA ALA A 69 35.56 -76.26 24.78
C ALA A 69 36.42 -74.99 24.94
N GLU A 70 37.69 -75.11 25.32
CA GLU A 70 38.61 -73.98 25.42
C GLU A 70 38.77 -73.26 24.07
N LEU A 71 38.96 -74.03 22.99
CA LEU A 71 39.04 -73.49 21.64
C LEU A 71 37.72 -72.83 21.17
N ILE A 72 36.57 -73.36 21.59
CA ILE A 72 35.26 -72.73 21.33
C ILE A 72 35.16 -71.38 22.04
N ARG A 73 35.66 -71.29 23.28
CA ARG A 73 35.62 -70.06 24.10
C ARG A 73 36.57 -68.97 23.60
N LEU A 74 37.67 -69.33 22.97
CA LEU A 74 38.59 -68.37 22.34
C LEU A 74 37.99 -67.66 21.11
N ARG A 75 36.85 -68.14 20.57
CA ARG A 75 36.20 -67.53 19.41
C ARG A 75 35.07 -66.57 19.84
N PRO A 76 35.16 -65.26 19.56
CA PRO A 76 34.15 -64.28 19.98
C PRO A 76 32.70 -64.62 19.58
N LYS A 77 32.52 -65.27 18.41
CA LYS A 77 31.20 -65.68 17.90
C LYS A 77 30.54 -66.77 18.77
N ASN A 78 31.33 -67.69 19.32
CA ASN A 78 30.87 -68.91 19.99
C ASN A 78 31.19 -68.93 21.49
N GLN A 79 31.81 -67.86 21.98
CA GLN A 79 32.27 -67.72 23.36
C GLN A 79 31.15 -67.92 24.38
N GLN A 80 29.92 -67.58 24.02
CA GLN A 80 28.75 -67.70 24.89
C GLN A 80 27.85 -68.90 24.57
N THR A 81 28.21 -69.73 23.58
CA THR A 81 27.39 -70.89 23.23
C THR A 81 27.39 -71.88 24.39
N PRO A 82 26.22 -72.27 24.93
CA PRO A 82 26.15 -73.20 26.05
C PRO A 82 26.79 -74.55 25.71
N ILE A 83 27.60 -75.08 26.63
CA ILE A 83 28.23 -76.41 26.51
C ILE A 83 27.75 -77.25 27.69
N ILE A 84 27.22 -78.44 27.41
CA ILE A 84 26.91 -79.48 28.39
C ILE A 84 27.91 -80.62 28.17
N PHE A 85 28.75 -80.87 29.16
CA PHE A 85 29.70 -81.98 29.10
C PHE A 85 29.01 -83.31 29.39
N LEU A 86 29.31 -84.33 28.59
CA LEU A 86 28.92 -85.70 28.84
C LEU A 86 30.15 -86.48 29.32
N THR A 87 30.07 -87.10 30.50
CA THR A 87 31.23 -87.76 31.13
C THR A 87 30.88 -89.14 31.68
N ALA A 88 31.82 -90.09 31.67
CA ALA A 88 31.63 -91.44 32.18
C ALA A 88 31.96 -91.63 33.69
N PHE A 89 32.46 -90.61 34.39
CA PHE A 89 33.02 -90.76 35.75
C PHE A 89 32.20 -90.11 36.87
N HIS A 90 31.98 -90.87 37.96
CA HIS A 90 31.67 -90.33 39.29
C HIS A 90 32.94 -90.36 40.14
N LYS A 91 33.31 -89.20 40.72
CA LYS A 91 34.32 -88.99 41.79
C LYS A 91 35.73 -88.50 41.40
N ASN A 92 35.84 -87.37 40.70
CA ASN A 92 36.94 -86.43 40.96
C ASN A 92 36.43 -84.99 40.81
N GLU A 93 36.33 -84.27 41.93
CA GLU A 93 35.91 -82.86 41.97
C GLU A 93 36.79 -81.97 41.07
N GLU A 94 38.07 -82.34 40.89
CA GLU A 94 39.05 -81.62 40.08
C GLU A 94 38.64 -81.48 38.59
N PHE A 95 37.96 -82.48 38.03
CA PHE A 95 37.46 -82.43 36.64
C PHE A 95 36.17 -81.61 36.51
N MET A 96 35.32 -81.58 37.55
CA MET A 96 34.18 -80.66 37.60
C MET A 96 34.65 -79.20 37.72
N PHE A 97 35.68 -78.93 38.53
CA PHE A 97 36.29 -77.60 38.63
C PHE A 97 36.92 -77.15 37.30
N LYS A 98 37.59 -78.03 36.54
CA LYS A 98 38.10 -77.70 35.20
C LYS A 98 36.98 -77.36 34.21
N GLY A 99 35.87 -78.10 34.21
CA GLY A 99 34.73 -77.82 33.32
C GLY A 99 34.08 -76.46 33.57
N TYR A 100 33.88 -76.08 34.84
CA TYR A 100 33.40 -74.75 35.20
C TYR A 100 34.43 -73.65 34.94
N ALA A 101 35.72 -73.92 35.11
CA ALA A 101 36.80 -72.98 34.81
C ALA A 101 36.92 -72.66 33.31
N VAL A 102 36.60 -73.62 32.43
CA VAL A 102 36.53 -73.43 30.97
C VAL A 102 35.19 -72.82 30.53
N GLY A 103 34.28 -72.51 31.47
CA GLY A 103 33.02 -71.82 31.17
C GLY A 103 31.96 -72.71 30.54
N ALA A 104 31.95 -74.02 30.85
CA ALA A 104 30.81 -74.86 30.56
C ALA A 104 29.64 -74.54 31.50
N VAL A 105 28.42 -74.69 30.97
CA VAL A 105 27.21 -74.30 31.70
C VAL A 105 26.74 -75.44 32.60
N ASP A 106 27.01 -76.69 32.20
CA ASP A 106 26.52 -77.87 32.93
C ASP A 106 27.31 -79.15 32.57
N TYR A 107 27.13 -80.20 33.38
CA TYR A 107 27.67 -81.54 33.11
C TYR A 107 26.60 -82.62 33.35
N MET A 108 26.73 -83.74 32.63
CA MET A 108 25.87 -84.91 32.73
C MET A 108 26.70 -86.19 32.73
N ILE A 109 26.41 -87.07 33.69
CA ILE A 109 27.16 -88.30 33.86
C ILE A 109 26.43 -89.46 33.17
N LYS A 110 27.14 -90.19 32.31
CA LYS A 110 26.68 -91.40 31.62
C LYS A 110 26.64 -92.58 32.62
N PRO A 111 25.56 -93.39 32.66
CA PRO A 111 24.31 -93.22 31.93
C PRO A 111 23.43 -92.13 32.58
N PHE A 112 22.88 -91.23 31.76
CA PHE A 112 21.98 -90.17 32.22
C PHE A 112 20.51 -90.44 31.86
N PRO A 113 19.55 -89.98 32.67
CA PRO A 113 18.13 -90.06 32.31
C PRO A 113 17.79 -89.18 31.09
N ALA A 114 17.12 -89.76 30.10
CA ALA A 114 16.72 -89.07 28.86
C ALA A 114 15.92 -87.78 29.11
N GLU A 115 14.95 -87.83 30.05
CA GLU A 115 14.12 -86.68 30.42
C GLU A 115 14.93 -85.51 30.97
N ILE A 116 16.02 -85.78 31.72
CA ILE A 116 16.88 -84.73 32.26
C ILE A 116 17.66 -84.06 31.13
N LEU A 117 18.20 -84.83 30.18
CA LEU A 117 18.91 -84.27 29.02
C LEU A 117 17.96 -83.42 28.17
N LYS A 118 16.78 -83.96 27.82
CA LYS A 118 15.75 -83.24 27.06
C LYS A 118 15.38 -81.92 27.74
N SER A 119 15.17 -81.93 29.05
CA SER A 119 14.81 -80.74 29.82
C SER A 119 15.91 -79.68 29.78
N LYS A 120 17.17 -80.06 30.03
CA LYS A 120 18.31 -79.12 29.99
C LYS A 120 18.50 -78.51 28.60
N VAL A 121 18.44 -79.32 27.55
CA VAL A 121 18.56 -78.86 26.15
C VAL A 121 17.41 -77.92 25.78
N SER A 122 16.18 -78.22 26.23
CA SER A 122 14.99 -77.37 25.99
C SER A 122 15.13 -75.96 26.56
N VAL A 123 15.75 -75.81 27.73
CA VAL A 123 16.01 -74.49 28.32
C VAL A 123 16.89 -73.65 27.41
N PHE A 124 17.97 -74.22 26.87
CA PHE A 124 18.89 -73.50 25.99
C PHE A 124 18.29 -73.18 24.62
N ILE A 125 17.45 -74.07 24.08
CA ILE A 125 16.66 -73.79 22.88
C ILE A 125 15.79 -72.53 23.09
N ASN A 126 15.06 -72.48 24.21
CA ASN A 126 14.19 -71.35 24.52
C ASN A 126 14.98 -70.05 24.67
N ILE A 127 16.08 -70.07 25.43
CA ILE A 127 16.95 -68.89 25.59
C ILE A 127 17.49 -68.39 24.25
N PHE A 128 17.93 -69.30 23.38
CA PHE A 128 18.43 -68.94 22.04
C PHE A 128 17.34 -68.25 21.19
N LYS A 129 16.14 -68.84 21.15
CA LYS A 129 15.00 -68.27 20.42
C LYS A 129 14.60 -66.90 20.97
N THR A 130 14.45 -66.77 22.29
CA THR A 130 14.10 -65.50 22.94
C THR A 130 15.13 -64.41 22.68
N ASN A 131 16.43 -64.72 22.73
CA ASN A 131 17.48 -63.74 22.44
C ASN A 131 17.45 -63.28 20.97
N ALA A 132 17.17 -64.18 20.03
CA ALA A 132 17.03 -63.84 18.62
C ALA A 132 15.80 -62.93 18.38
N GLU A 133 14.66 -63.25 18.99
CA GLU A 133 13.45 -62.41 18.93
C GLU A 133 13.69 -61.03 19.54
N LEU A 134 14.32 -60.95 20.71
CA LEU A 134 14.60 -59.69 21.40
C LEU A 134 15.52 -58.78 20.57
N LYS A 135 16.51 -59.36 19.88
CA LYS A 135 17.38 -58.63 18.94
C LYS A 135 16.59 -58.10 17.74
N GLN A 136 15.66 -58.89 17.19
CA GLN A 136 14.80 -58.43 16.09
C GLN A 136 13.86 -57.30 16.55
N GLN A 137 13.22 -57.43 17.71
CA GLN A 137 12.36 -56.39 18.28
C GLN A 137 13.14 -55.10 18.53
N LYS A 138 14.35 -55.20 19.09
CA LYS A 138 15.21 -54.03 19.33
C LYS A 138 15.50 -53.27 18.03
N ASN A 139 15.93 -53.98 16.99
CA ASN A 139 16.23 -53.38 15.70
C ASN A 139 14.99 -52.71 15.07
N LEU A 140 13.81 -53.33 15.20
CA LEU A 140 12.55 -52.79 14.70
C LEU A 140 12.13 -51.51 15.45
N VAL A 141 12.32 -51.49 16.77
CA VAL A 141 12.05 -50.29 17.59
C VAL A 141 13.00 -49.17 17.21
N GLU A 142 14.29 -49.46 16.99
CA GLU A 142 15.28 -48.48 16.56
C GLU A 142 14.94 -47.89 15.18
N SER A 143 14.54 -48.71 14.21
CA SER A 143 14.14 -48.22 12.88
C SER A 143 12.87 -47.37 12.95
N THR A 144 11.84 -47.85 13.67
CA THR A 144 10.57 -47.12 13.83
C THR A 144 10.77 -45.78 14.54
N ASN A 145 11.63 -45.74 15.57
CA ASN A 145 11.95 -44.50 16.28
C ASN A 145 12.64 -43.48 15.35
N LEU A 146 13.53 -43.94 14.47
CA LEU A 146 14.21 -43.06 13.52
C LEU A 146 13.21 -42.47 12.50
N GLU A 147 12.29 -43.28 11.99
CA GLU A 147 11.21 -42.83 11.10
C GLU A 147 10.30 -41.80 11.78
N LEU A 148 9.84 -42.10 12.99
CA LEU A 148 8.97 -41.21 13.77
C LEU A 148 9.66 -39.87 14.08
N GLN A 149 10.96 -39.88 14.41
CA GLN A 149 11.72 -38.65 14.61
C GLN A 149 11.78 -37.79 13.35
N ASN A 150 11.94 -38.41 12.19
CA ASN A 150 11.93 -37.70 10.91
C ASN A 150 10.56 -37.08 10.61
N GLU A 151 9.48 -37.82 10.88
CA GLU A 151 8.11 -37.31 10.70
C GLU A 151 7.79 -36.16 11.66
N ILE A 152 8.15 -36.28 12.95
CA ILE A 152 8.00 -35.19 13.93
C ILE A 152 8.78 -33.95 13.48
N LYS A 153 10.01 -34.12 12.97
CA LYS A 153 10.82 -33.01 12.47
C LYS A 153 10.17 -32.33 11.26
N LYS A 154 9.58 -33.11 10.35
CA LYS A 154 8.82 -32.59 9.20
C LYS A 154 7.59 -31.82 9.66
N HIS A 155 6.79 -32.40 10.56
CA HIS A 155 5.59 -31.77 11.10
C HIS A 155 5.92 -30.44 11.80
N ARG A 156 6.94 -30.41 12.68
CA ARG A 156 7.40 -29.18 13.36
C ARG A 156 7.83 -28.09 12.37
N ARG A 157 8.52 -28.43 11.28
CA ARG A 157 8.91 -27.47 10.24
C ARG A 157 7.68 -26.87 9.56
N THR A 158 6.70 -27.69 9.20
CA THR A 158 5.44 -27.23 8.58
C THR A 158 4.65 -26.32 9.52
N THR A 159 4.47 -26.72 10.79
CA THR A 159 3.78 -25.88 11.79
C THR A 159 4.48 -24.54 12.00
N LYS A 160 5.82 -24.55 12.05
CA LYS A 160 6.60 -23.30 12.17
C LYS A 160 6.41 -22.40 10.96
N LEU A 161 6.44 -22.95 9.75
CA LEU A 161 6.23 -22.19 8.52
C LEU A 161 4.82 -21.59 8.46
N LEU A 162 3.80 -22.37 8.81
CA LEU A 162 2.42 -21.88 8.90
C LEU A 162 2.29 -20.73 9.90
N LYS A 163 2.92 -20.84 11.08
CA LYS A 163 2.91 -19.78 12.09
C LYS A 163 3.61 -18.50 11.60
N ILE A 164 4.72 -18.63 10.87
CA ILE A 164 5.41 -17.48 10.25
C ILE A 164 4.50 -16.83 9.19
N LYS A 165 3.93 -17.62 8.28
CA LYS A 165 3.04 -17.13 7.22
C LYS A 165 1.80 -16.44 7.78
N GLN A 166 1.21 -16.99 8.84
CA GLN A 166 0.09 -16.38 9.55
C GLN A 166 0.49 -15.05 10.21
N GLY A 167 1.67 -14.99 10.84
CA GLY A 167 2.18 -13.74 11.43
C GLY A 167 2.51 -12.66 10.40
N GLU A 168 3.10 -13.02 9.25
CA GLU A 168 3.33 -12.10 8.13
C GLU A 168 2.02 -11.50 7.62
N PHE A 169 0.99 -12.34 7.43
CA PHE A 169 -0.33 -11.88 7.02
C PHE A 169 -0.93 -10.91 8.05
N GLU A 170 -0.91 -11.25 9.35
CA GLU A 170 -1.48 -10.40 10.38
C GLU A 170 -0.80 -9.04 10.45
N ALA A 171 0.54 -9.02 10.40
CA ALA A 171 1.31 -7.78 10.43
C ALA A 171 0.98 -6.87 9.25
N ILE A 172 0.88 -7.42 8.03
CA ILE A 172 0.49 -6.65 6.85
C ILE A 172 -0.94 -6.14 7.03
N PHE A 173 -1.88 -7.03 7.35
CA PHE A 173 -3.30 -6.73 7.48
C PHE A 173 -3.58 -5.62 8.52
N GLU A 174 -2.92 -5.67 9.68
CA GLU A 174 -3.04 -4.67 10.73
C GLU A 174 -2.36 -3.33 10.40
N SER A 175 -1.27 -3.34 9.63
CA SER A 175 -0.51 -2.12 9.29
C SER A 175 -1.11 -1.26 8.18
N ILE A 176 -2.05 -1.80 7.39
CA ILE A 176 -2.68 -1.06 6.29
C ILE A 176 -3.54 0.08 6.86
N PRO A 177 -3.30 1.34 6.45
CA PRO A 177 -4.00 2.51 7.00
C PRO A 177 -5.44 2.66 6.46
N ASP A 178 -5.74 2.06 5.32
CA ASP A 178 -7.08 2.03 4.75
C ASP A 178 -7.89 0.88 5.38
N ALA A 179 -9.22 1.04 5.44
CA ALA A 179 -10.08 0.00 6.00
C ALA A 179 -10.07 -1.23 5.08
N VAL A 180 -9.62 -2.37 5.59
CA VAL A 180 -9.58 -3.64 4.87
C VAL A 180 -10.66 -4.57 5.43
N ILE A 181 -11.49 -5.09 4.55
CA ILE A 181 -12.64 -5.94 4.89
C ILE A 181 -12.58 -7.18 4.02
N PHE A 182 -12.65 -8.35 4.65
CA PHE A 182 -12.80 -9.62 3.95
C PHE A 182 -14.20 -10.16 4.21
N THR A 183 -14.90 -10.55 3.15
CA THR A 183 -16.21 -11.21 3.24
C THR A 183 -16.18 -12.63 2.69
N ASP A 184 -17.12 -13.47 3.13
CA ASP A 184 -17.44 -14.73 2.46
C ASP A 184 -18.21 -14.50 1.14
N LEU A 185 -18.66 -15.59 0.53
CA LEU A 185 -19.46 -15.55 -0.70
C LEU A 185 -20.89 -14.99 -0.52
N ASN A 186 -21.38 -14.87 0.71
CA ASN A 186 -22.67 -14.26 1.02
C ASN A 186 -22.53 -12.80 1.47
N LEU A 187 -21.34 -12.20 1.27
CA LEU A 187 -21.02 -10.85 1.72
C LEU A 187 -21.13 -10.66 3.24
N LYS A 188 -20.91 -11.72 4.03
CA LYS A 188 -20.72 -11.61 5.47
C LYS A 188 -19.27 -11.30 5.76
N ILE A 189 -19.03 -10.29 6.58
CA ILE A 189 -17.68 -9.90 7.00
C ILE A 189 -17.10 -11.04 7.83
N ILE A 190 -16.02 -11.65 7.39
CA ILE A 190 -15.31 -12.67 8.18
C ILE A 190 -14.11 -12.07 8.91
N ARG A 191 -13.54 -10.98 8.38
CA ARG A 191 -12.40 -10.26 8.98
C ARG A 191 -12.42 -8.78 8.59
N CYS A 192 -11.90 -7.96 9.48
CA CYS A 192 -11.63 -6.53 9.24
C CYS A 192 -10.39 -6.10 10.04
N ASN A 193 -9.64 -5.11 9.54
CA ASN A 193 -8.43 -4.62 10.19
C ASN A 193 -8.73 -3.47 11.19
N PRO A 194 -7.74 -3.02 12.00
CA PRO A 194 -7.96 -1.92 12.95
C PRO A 194 -8.37 -0.59 12.29
N ALA A 195 -7.92 -0.34 11.06
CA ALA A 195 -8.32 0.84 10.29
C ALA A 195 -9.82 0.83 9.98
N PHE A 196 -10.43 -0.34 9.74
CA PHE A 196 -11.88 -0.47 9.62
C PHE A 196 -12.60 -0.01 10.89
N THR A 197 -12.14 -0.45 12.07
CA THR A 197 -12.74 -0.06 13.34
C THR A 197 -12.63 1.45 13.57
N THR A 198 -11.48 2.03 13.25
CA THR A 198 -11.26 3.48 13.34
C THR A 198 -12.16 4.25 12.37
N LEU A 199 -12.27 3.79 11.12
CA LEU A 199 -13.02 4.49 10.08
C LEU A 199 -14.53 4.39 10.26
N PHE A 200 -15.04 3.19 10.55
CA PHE A 200 -16.47 2.92 10.61
C PHE A 200 -17.05 2.96 12.03
N GLY A 201 -16.22 2.89 13.07
CA GLY A 201 -16.65 2.93 14.47
C GLY A 201 -17.27 1.64 15.00
N TYR A 202 -17.14 0.52 14.28
CA TYR A 202 -17.55 -0.81 14.74
C TYR A 202 -16.35 -1.55 15.33
N GLU A 203 -16.53 -2.15 16.50
CA GLU A 203 -15.53 -3.10 17.02
C GLU A 203 -15.46 -4.32 16.09
N SER A 204 -14.28 -4.91 15.93
CA SER A 204 -14.12 -6.05 14.99
C SER A 204 -15.05 -7.21 15.34
N ALA A 205 -15.25 -7.49 16.63
CA ALA A 205 -16.17 -8.53 17.10
C ALA A 205 -17.65 -8.25 16.80
N GLU A 206 -18.04 -6.97 16.69
CA GLU A 206 -19.40 -6.57 16.31
C GLU A 206 -19.62 -6.68 14.80
N ALA A 207 -18.57 -6.41 14.01
CA ALA A 207 -18.63 -6.42 12.56
C ALA A 207 -18.53 -7.83 11.96
N ILE A 208 -17.77 -8.74 12.59
CA ILE A 208 -17.64 -10.12 12.11
C ILE A 208 -19.01 -10.82 12.12
N ASN A 209 -19.26 -11.59 11.06
CA ASN A 209 -20.50 -12.30 10.73
C ASN A 209 -21.71 -11.39 10.42
N GLN A 210 -21.54 -10.08 10.41
CA GLN A 210 -22.56 -9.15 9.90
C GLN A 210 -22.51 -9.08 8.38
N GLU A 211 -23.65 -8.80 7.77
CA GLU A 211 -23.73 -8.52 6.34
C GLU A 211 -23.06 -7.19 6.00
N TYR A 212 -22.39 -7.10 4.86
CA TYR A 212 -21.70 -5.91 4.37
C TYR A 212 -22.58 -4.64 4.31
N GLN A 213 -23.90 -4.79 4.35
CA GLN A 213 -24.87 -3.69 4.40
C GLN A 213 -24.76 -2.83 5.67
N ILE A 214 -24.12 -3.30 6.75
CA ILE A 214 -23.93 -2.48 7.96
C ILE A 214 -23.22 -1.16 7.67
N ILE A 215 -22.32 -1.16 6.68
CA ILE A 215 -21.56 0.01 6.23
C ILE A 215 -22.07 0.60 4.91
N TRP A 216 -22.80 -0.20 4.12
CA TRP A 216 -23.31 0.20 2.81
C TRP A 216 -24.82 -0.05 2.71
N LYS A 217 -25.61 0.92 3.18
CA LYS A 217 -27.06 0.77 3.43
C LYS A 217 -27.96 0.92 2.19
N ASP A 218 -27.46 1.49 1.10
CA ASP A 218 -28.32 2.07 0.05
C ASP A 218 -28.69 1.13 -1.12
N ARG A 219 -28.37 -0.17 -1.08
CA ARG A 219 -28.80 -1.14 -2.11
C ARG A 219 -28.99 -2.55 -1.54
N LYS A 220 -29.83 -3.36 -2.20
CA LYS A 220 -29.72 -4.83 -2.13
C LYS A 220 -28.38 -5.21 -2.76
N VAL A 221 -27.37 -5.46 -1.93
CA VAL A 221 -26.03 -5.81 -2.40
C VAL A 221 -25.96 -7.33 -2.61
N SER A 222 -25.64 -7.76 -3.83
CA SER A 222 -25.23 -9.13 -4.12
C SER A 222 -23.77 -9.14 -4.59
N LEU A 223 -23.06 -10.27 -4.46
CA LEU A 223 -21.72 -10.43 -5.03
C LEU A 223 -21.69 -10.05 -6.52
N THR A 224 -22.70 -10.47 -7.29
CA THR A 224 -22.84 -10.10 -8.70
C THR A 224 -23.01 -8.60 -8.91
N THR A 225 -23.69 -7.89 -8.02
CA THR A 225 -23.83 -6.42 -8.08
C THR A 225 -22.51 -5.74 -7.76
N VAL A 226 -21.74 -6.24 -6.81
CA VAL A 226 -20.40 -5.74 -6.53
C VAL A 226 -19.52 -5.98 -7.75
N LEU A 227 -19.45 -7.21 -8.25
CA LEU A 227 -18.65 -7.64 -9.39
C LEU A 227 -18.98 -6.93 -10.71
N ASN A 228 -20.25 -6.67 -11.00
CA ASN A 228 -20.66 -5.97 -12.22
C ASN A 228 -20.28 -4.48 -12.21
N ASN A 229 -19.95 -3.92 -11.03
CA ASN A 229 -19.40 -2.56 -10.90
C ASN A 229 -17.86 -2.56 -10.77
N ILE A 230 -17.21 -3.73 -10.80
CA ILE A 230 -15.75 -3.85 -10.82
C ILE A 230 -15.29 -3.75 -12.26
N ASP A 231 -14.79 -2.58 -12.64
CA ASP A 231 -13.83 -2.52 -13.73
C ASP A 231 -12.49 -2.96 -13.13
N ASN A 232 -12.02 -4.17 -13.49
CA ASN A 232 -10.88 -4.83 -12.87
C ASN A 232 -9.69 -3.85 -12.74
N LEU A 233 -9.40 -3.42 -11.50
CA LEU A 233 -8.30 -2.54 -11.05
C LEU A 233 -8.59 -1.03 -10.90
N ARG A 234 -9.79 -0.52 -11.20
CA ARG A 234 -10.11 0.89 -10.91
C ARG A 234 -10.84 1.03 -9.58
N SER A 235 -10.36 1.96 -8.76
CA SER A 235 -11.10 2.38 -7.58
C SER A 235 -12.33 3.18 -8.01
N TYR A 236 -13.37 3.15 -7.18
CA TYR A 236 -14.60 3.90 -7.44
C TYR A 236 -15.10 4.54 -6.15
N GLU A 237 -15.74 5.69 -6.31
CA GLU A 237 -16.26 6.47 -5.19
C GLU A 237 -17.65 5.96 -4.78
N MET A 238 -17.86 5.80 -3.47
CA MET A 238 -19.12 5.35 -2.90
C MET A 238 -19.39 6.04 -1.57
N VAL A 239 -20.68 6.26 -1.27
CA VAL A 239 -21.09 6.79 0.04
C VAL A 239 -21.27 5.64 1.02
N TYR A 240 -20.60 5.77 2.16
CA TYR A 240 -20.65 4.83 3.26
C TYR A 240 -21.20 5.48 4.53
N PHE A 241 -21.58 4.63 5.49
CA PHE A 241 -22.14 5.04 6.76
C PHE A 241 -21.30 4.47 7.91
N ARG A 242 -20.90 5.35 8.82
CA ARG A 242 -20.31 4.95 10.10
C ARG A 242 -21.41 4.43 11.06
N LYS A 243 -21.00 3.76 12.15
CA LYS A 243 -21.91 3.23 13.18
C LYS A 243 -22.83 4.30 13.77
N ASN A 244 -22.31 5.52 13.96
CA ASN A 244 -23.07 6.68 14.45
C ASN A 244 -24.05 7.26 13.41
N GLY A 245 -24.09 6.74 12.18
CA GLY A 245 -24.93 7.21 11.08
C GLY A 245 -24.30 8.30 10.21
N GLU A 246 -23.11 8.79 10.54
CA GLU A 246 -22.39 9.79 9.74
C GLU A 246 -22.04 9.23 8.36
N LYS A 247 -22.27 10.05 7.32
CA LYS A 247 -21.94 9.73 5.93
C LYS A 247 -20.52 10.18 5.60
N PHE A 248 -19.82 9.38 4.81
CA PHE A 248 -18.53 9.76 4.25
C PHE A 248 -18.37 9.21 2.83
N ILE A 249 -17.47 9.81 2.06
CA ILE A 249 -17.14 9.38 0.70
C ILE A 249 -15.92 8.46 0.79
N GLY A 250 -16.12 7.20 0.44
CA GLY A 250 -15.06 6.19 0.35
C GLY A 250 -14.60 6.00 -1.09
N ASP A 251 -13.29 6.01 -1.30
CA ASP A 251 -12.63 5.48 -2.49
C ASP A 251 -12.39 3.98 -2.28
N THR A 252 -13.07 3.15 -3.06
CA THR A 252 -13.18 1.71 -2.80
C THR A 252 -12.55 0.89 -3.91
N ILE A 253 -11.77 -0.11 -3.51
CA ILE A 253 -11.25 -1.17 -4.37
C ILE A 253 -11.79 -2.50 -3.87
N ASN A 254 -12.35 -3.29 -4.77
CA ASN A 254 -12.85 -4.63 -4.48
C ASN A 254 -12.13 -5.65 -5.35
N THR A 255 -11.59 -6.71 -4.74
CA THR A 255 -10.95 -7.83 -5.44
C THR A 255 -11.51 -9.15 -4.95
N LEU A 256 -11.65 -10.10 -5.87
CA LEU A 256 -12.00 -11.48 -5.52
C LEU A 256 -10.83 -12.15 -4.81
N VAL A 257 -11.13 -12.88 -3.75
CA VAL A 257 -10.16 -13.73 -3.09
C VAL A 257 -10.37 -15.16 -3.56
N LYS A 258 -9.27 -15.81 -3.96
CA LYS A 258 -9.26 -17.19 -4.41
C LYS A 258 -8.42 -18.07 -3.48
N ASP A 259 -8.81 -19.33 -3.34
CA ASP A 259 -7.98 -20.34 -2.70
C ASP A 259 -6.83 -20.81 -3.61
N ALA A 260 -6.03 -21.76 -3.12
CA ALA A 260 -4.91 -22.34 -3.86
C ALA A 260 -5.33 -23.15 -5.10
N GLU A 261 -6.60 -23.54 -5.19
CA GLU A 261 -7.21 -24.29 -6.28
C GLU A 261 -7.84 -23.35 -7.34
N GLY A 262 -7.86 -22.04 -7.05
CA GLY A 262 -8.39 -21.02 -7.93
C GLY A 262 -9.90 -20.75 -7.76
N ASN A 263 -10.55 -21.40 -6.79
CA ASN A 263 -11.96 -21.15 -6.49
C ASN A 263 -12.11 -19.85 -5.72
N THR A 264 -13.11 -19.06 -6.08
CA THR A 264 -13.44 -17.85 -5.34
C THR A 264 -13.99 -18.23 -3.96
N ILE A 265 -13.39 -17.69 -2.91
CA ILE A 265 -13.79 -17.94 -1.51
C ILE A 265 -14.40 -16.70 -0.84
N GLY A 266 -14.32 -15.53 -1.49
CA GLY A 266 -14.82 -14.30 -0.90
C GLY A 266 -14.41 -13.04 -1.66
N LEU A 267 -14.61 -11.91 -1.01
CA LEU A 267 -14.27 -10.58 -1.51
C LEU A 267 -13.38 -9.86 -0.51
N LEU A 268 -12.35 -9.19 -1.00
CA LEU A 268 -11.54 -8.25 -0.24
C LEU A 268 -11.86 -6.83 -0.70
N GLY A 269 -12.41 -6.02 0.21
CA GLY A 269 -12.66 -4.60 0.01
C GLY A 269 -11.65 -3.74 0.77
N ILE A 270 -11.08 -2.76 0.09
CA ILE A 270 -10.22 -1.72 0.66
C ILE A 270 -10.94 -0.39 0.48
N ILE A 271 -11.13 0.35 1.56
CA ILE A 271 -11.91 1.60 1.58
C ILE A 271 -11.07 2.70 2.22
N ARG A 272 -10.83 3.78 1.47
CA ARG A 272 -10.17 4.99 1.95
C ARG A 272 -11.16 6.14 2.06
N ASP A 273 -11.16 6.84 3.20
CA ASP A 273 -11.95 8.07 3.34
C ASP A 273 -11.32 9.22 2.55
N ILE A 274 -12.06 9.75 1.57
CA ILE A 274 -11.63 10.88 0.74
C ILE A 274 -12.49 12.14 0.98
N THR A 275 -13.31 12.15 2.03
CA THR A 275 -14.26 13.24 2.31
C THR A 275 -13.57 14.58 2.47
N SER A 276 -12.47 14.64 3.23
CA SER A 276 -11.70 15.89 3.43
C SER A 276 -11.08 16.40 2.14
N ARG A 277 -10.58 15.50 1.29
CA ARG A 277 -10.03 15.86 -0.03
C ARG A 277 -11.12 16.45 -0.92
N LYS A 278 -12.29 15.81 -0.98
CA LYS A 278 -13.43 16.28 -1.78
C LYS A 278 -13.93 17.65 -1.33
N ARG A 279 -14.06 17.87 -0.01
CA ARG A 279 -14.45 19.19 0.52
C ARG A 279 -13.47 20.28 0.13
N ALA A 280 -12.16 20.00 0.18
CA ALA A 280 -11.14 20.97 -0.23
C ALA A 280 -11.19 21.26 -1.74
N GLU A 281 -11.38 20.24 -2.57
CA GLU A 281 -11.56 20.40 -4.03
C GLU A 281 -12.79 21.26 -4.35
N GLU A 282 -13.92 20.99 -3.70
CA GLU A 282 -15.16 21.77 -3.84
C GLU A 282 -14.99 23.22 -3.35
N GLU A 283 -14.31 23.45 -2.23
CA GLU A 283 -14.02 24.78 -1.69
C GLU A 283 -13.15 25.60 -2.66
N ILE A 284 -12.09 24.99 -3.20
CA ILE A 284 -11.23 25.63 -4.21
C ILE A 284 -12.05 25.97 -5.46
N ALA A 285 -12.88 25.05 -5.95
CA ALA A 285 -13.73 25.30 -7.11
C ALA A 285 -14.72 26.45 -6.86
N MET A 286 -15.32 26.49 -5.68
CA MET A 286 -16.24 27.55 -5.27
C MET A 286 -15.54 28.92 -5.17
N LEU A 287 -14.34 28.98 -4.56
CA LEU A 287 -13.54 30.20 -4.47
C LEU A 287 -13.10 30.71 -5.84
N ASN A 288 -12.67 29.81 -6.74
CA ASN A 288 -12.32 30.18 -8.11
C ASN A 288 -13.53 30.74 -8.85
N HIS A 289 -14.70 30.10 -8.76
CA HIS A 289 -15.92 30.59 -9.36
C HIS A 289 -16.34 31.96 -8.78
N GLN A 290 -16.23 32.15 -7.46
CA GLN A 290 -16.51 33.43 -6.82
C GLN A 290 -15.58 34.54 -7.31
N ASN A 291 -14.28 34.25 -7.44
CA ASN A 291 -13.30 35.20 -7.97
C ASN A 291 -13.61 35.61 -9.42
N GLU A 292 -14.01 34.66 -10.27
CA GLU A 292 -14.44 34.95 -11.63
C GLU A 292 -15.65 35.89 -11.67
N LEU A 293 -16.66 35.66 -10.84
CA LEU A 293 -17.85 36.51 -10.76
C LEU A 293 -17.50 37.93 -10.30
N ILE A 294 -16.63 38.07 -9.29
CA ILE A 294 -16.17 39.39 -8.81
C ILE A 294 -15.46 40.14 -9.95
N LEU A 295 -14.52 39.48 -10.63
CA LEU A 295 -13.76 40.06 -11.73
C LEU A 295 -14.63 40.42 -12.94
N GLN A 296 -15.76 39.74 -13.16
CA GLN A 296 -16.73 40.07 -14.21
C GLN A 296 -17.61 41.29 -13.86
N SER A 297 -17.92 41.48 -12.58
CA SER A 297 -18.83 42.55 -12.12
C SER A 297 -18.18 43.93 -11.98
N ALA A 298 -16.84 44.00 -11.93
CA ALA A 298 -16.11 45.22 -11.60
C ALA A 298 -16.28 46.38 -12.60
N GLY A 299 -16.80 46.13 -13.82
CA GLY A 299 -16.94 47.16 -14.87
C GLY A 299 -15.62 47.75 -15.38
N GLU A 300 -14.50 47.32 -14.79
CA GLU A 300 -13.13 47.74 -15.08
C GLU A 300 -12.36 46.55 -15.67
N GLY A 301 -11.44 46.86 -16.59
CA GLY A 301 -10.50 45.89 -17.12
C GLY A 301 -9.38 45.65 -16.11
N ILE A 302 -9.07 44.40 -15.83
CA ILE A 302 -7.99 44.00 -14.92
C ILE A 302 -7.09 43.01 -15.63
N TYR A 303 -5.79 43.26 -15.65
CA TYR A 303 -4.79 42.29 -16.08
C TYR A 303 -3.55 42.34 -15.20
N GLY A 304 -2.87 41.20 -15.07
CA GLY A 304 -1.58 41.09 -14.40
C GLY A 304 -0.46 40.85 -15.39
N VAL A 305 0.73 41.35 -15.08
CA VAL A 305 1.96 41.07 -15.81
C VAL A 305 3.07 40.57 -14.88
N ASN A 306 3.98 39.75 -15.40
CA ASN A 306 5.19 39.33 -14.68
C ASN A 306 6.30 40.40 -14.75
N ARG A 307 7.47 40.13 -14.16
CA ARG A 307 8.67 41.00 -14.22
C ARG A 307 9.10 41.40 -15.64
N GLU A 308 8.79 40.59 -16.65
CA GLU A 308 9.12 40.84 -18.06
C GLU A 308 8.01 41.63 -18.78
N GLY A 309 6.95 42.04 -18.08
CA GLY A 309 5.80 42.74 -18.67
C GLY A 309 4.90 41.83 -19.53
N LYS A 310 5.03 40.51 -19.42
CA LYS A 310 4.16 39.54 -20.09
C LYS A 310 2.93 39.24 -19.25
N THR A 311 1.77 39.14 -19.88
CA THR A 311 0.50 38.91 -19.18
C THR A 311 0.49 37.57 -18.45
N THR A 312 0.11 37.58 -17.18
CA THR A 312 -0.05 36.38 -16.34
C THR A 312 -1.52 36.01 -16.15
N PHE A 313 -2.41 37.00 -16.12
CA PHE A 313 -3.86 36.82 -16.11
C PHE A 313 -4.55 38.04 -16.70
N ILE A 314 -5.78 37.88 -17.19
CA ILE A 314 -6.63 38.98 -17.65
C ILE A 314 -8.11 38.65 -17.40
N ASN A 315 -8.88 39.59 -16.85
CA ASN A 315 -10.31 39.37 -16.62
C ASN A 315 -11.13 39.45 -17.94
N PRO A 316 -12.34 38.88 -18.00
CA PRO A 316 -13.15 38.89 -19.22
C PRO A 316 -13.52 40.30 -19.69
N VAL A 317 -13.70 41.23 -18.75
CA VAL A 317 -14.04 42.64 -19.04
C VAL A 317 -12.90 43.31 -19.81
N ALA A 318 -11.64 43.16 -19.37
CA ALA A 318 -10.48 43.70 -20.07
C ALA A 318 -10.33 43.11 -21.47
N ALA A 319 -10.39 41.78 -21.61
CA ALA A 319 -10.27 41.12 -22.90
C ALA A 319 -11.33 41.63 -23.89
N LYS A 320 -12.58 41.76 -23.44
CA LYS A 320 -13.68 42.31 -24.23
C LYS A 320 -13.46 43.78 -24.61
N MET A 321 -13.01 44.63 -23.69
CA MET A 321 -12.68 46.02 -23.99
C MET A 321 -11.58 46.09 -25.06
N LEU A 322 -10.50 45.33 -24.90
CA LEU A 322 -9.36 45.35 -25.81
C LEU A 322 -9.64 44.66 -27.16
N GLY A 323 -10.70 43.86 -27.25
CA GLY A 323 -11.10 43.15 -28.47
C GLY A 323 -10.30 41.89 -28.75
N TYR A 324 -9.76 41.24 -27.71
CA TYR A 324 -9.00 39.99 -27.79
C TYR A 324 -9.72 38.86 -27.04
N ALA A 325 -9.44 37.61 -27.40
CA ALA A 325 -9.72 36.48 -26.51
C ALA A 325 -8.66 36.44 -25.39
N GLN A 326 -9.01 35.90 -24.22
CA GLN A 326 -8.10 35.90 -23.06
C GLN A 326 -6.81 35.12 -23.37
N GLU A 327 -6.96 33.99 -24.05
CA GLU A 327 -5.86 33.07 -24.41
C GLU A 327 -4.87 33.70 -25.38
N GLU A 328 -5.28 34.70 -26.16
CA GLU A 328 -4.40 35.44 -27.08
C GLU A 328 -3.48 36.44 -26.36
N LEU A 329 -3.83 36.81 -25.12
CA LEU A 329 -3.11 37.82 -24.36
C LEU A 329 -2.18 37.20 -23.30
N ILE A 330 -2.49 35.99 -22.82
CA ILE A 330 -1.66 35.29 -21.83
C ILE A 330 -0.26 35.02 -22.40
N GLY A 331 0.78 35.43 -21.67
CA GLY A 331 2.18 35.28 -22.05
C GLY A 331 2.71 36.36 -23.01
N GLU A 332 1.83 37.17 -23.61
CA GLU A 332 2.23 38.22 -24.54
C GLU A 332 2.62 39.53 -23.83
N PRO A 333 3.56 40.33 -24.38
CA PRO A 333 3.98 41.58 -23.78
C PRO A 333 2.94 42.70 -24.03
N MET A 334 2.23 43.08 -22.97
CA MET A 334 1.10 44.04 -23.06
C MET A 334 1.48 45.39 -23.67
N HIS A 335 2.68 45.89 -23.40
CA HIS A 335 3.11 47.19 -23.94
C HIS A 335 3.14 47.19 -25.48
N ARG A 336 3.57 46.10 -26.12
CA ARG A 336 3.62 46.00 -27.59
C ARG A 336 2.24 45.88 -28.23
N LEU A 337 1.27 45.34 -27.49
CA LEU A 337 -0.08 45.15 -27.98
C LEU A 337 -0.95 46.38 -27.76
N LEU A 338 -0.83 47.01 -26.60
CA LEU A 338 -1.80 48.00 -26.12
C LEU A 338 -1.24 49.41 -26.02
N HIS A 339 0.09 49.57 -25.82
CA HIS A 339 0.76 50.85 -25.54
C HIS A 339 1.91 51.12 -26.52
N HIS A 340 1.89 50.57 -27.74
CA HIS A 340 3.03 50.70 -28.67
C HIS A 340 3.19 52.11 -29.24
N SER A 341 2.13 52.93 -29.24
CA SER A 341 2.15 54.28 -29.82
C SER A 341 1.23 55.25 -29.08
N LYS A 342 1.58 56.53 -29.09
CA LYS A 342 0.78 57.64 -28.55
C LYS A 342 -0.39 57.95 -29.48
N ALA A 343 -1.35 58.76 -29.01
CA ALA A 343 -2.55 59.13 -29.78
C ALA A 343 -2.25 59.89 -31.07
N ASP A 344 -1.10 60.54 -31.18
CA ASP A 344 -0.62 61.22 -32.39
C ASP A 344 0.10 60.29 -33.37
N GLY A 345 0.19 59.00 -33.06
CA GLY A 345 0.87 57.98 -33.87
C GLY A 345 2.39 57.91 -33.68
N THR A 346 2.96 58.70 -32.76
CA THR A 346 4.38 58.59 -32.41
C THR A 346 4.65 57.33 -31.59
N ASP A 347 5.87 56.79 -31.73
CA ASP A 347 6.31 55.62 -30.96
C ASP A 347 6.26 55.90 -29.46
N TYR A 348 5.85 54.92 -28.67
CA TYR A 348 5.78 55.06 -27.23
C TYR A 348 6.80 54.15 -26.55
N PRO A 349 7.94 54.69 -26.07
CA PRO A 349 9.01 53.87 -25.54
C PRO A 349 8.61 53.08 -24.28
N LEU A 350 9.18 51.89 -24.16
CA LEU A 350 8.97 50.99 -23.02
C LEU A 350 9.37 51.63 -21.68
N GLU A 351 10.42 52.45 -21.67
CA GLU A 351 10.92 53.14 -20.49
C GLU A 351 9.98 54.26 -20.02
N GLU A 352 9.17 54.81 -20.92
CA GLU A 352 8.20 55.84 -20.59
C GLU A 352 6.88 55.25 -20.07
N CYS A 353 6.60 53.98 -20.40
CA CYS A 353 5.39 53.25 -20.02
C CYS A 353 5.22 53.16 -18.50
N PRO A 354 4.14 53.72 -17.93
CA PRO A 354 3.87 53.71 -16.49
C PRO A 354 3.76 52.32 -15.87
N VAL A 355 3.29 51.33 -16.63
CA VAL A 355 3.28 49.92 -16.20
C VAL A 355 4.70 49.40 -15.95
N TYR A 356 5.65 49.75 -16.83
CA TYR A 356 7.05 49.38 -16.67
C TYR A 356 7.77 50.18 -15.58
N LYS A 357 7.35 51.43 -15.33
CA LYS A 357 7.85 52.23 -14.21
C LYS A 357 7.48 51.59 -12.88
N SER A 358 6.23 51.16 -12.73
CA SER A 358 5.76 50.44 -11.53
C SER A 358 6.57 49.18 -11.24
N LEU A 359 6.92 48.41 -12.29
CA LEU A 359 7.77 47.22 -12.17
C LEU A 359 9.22 47.53 -11.73
N LYS A 360 9.72 48.75 -12.00
CA LYS A 360 11.11 49.16 -11.70
C LYS A 360 11.26 49.84 -10.35
N ASP A 361 10.35 50.76 -10.03
CA ASP A 361 10.44 51.59 -8.83
C ASP A 361 9.61 51.03 -7.65
N GLY A 362 8.73 50.06 -7.91
CA GLY A 362 7.88 49.45 -6.89
C GLY A 362 6.82 50.39 -6.34
N THR A 363 6.51 51.48 -7.05
CA THR A 363 5.48 52.44 -6.66
C THR A 363 4.21 52.29 -7.49
N ILE A 364 3.11 52.80 -6.95
CA ILE A 364 1.80 52.80 -7.62
C ILE A 364 1.76 54.01 -8.57
N HIS A 365 1.44 53.77 -9.84
CA HIS A 365 1.31 54.81 -10.85
C HIS A 365 -0.16 54.96 -11.25
N HIS A 366 -0.69 56.18 -11.14
CA HIS A 366 -2.04 56.56 -11.56
C HIS A 366 -1.99 57.39 -12.84
N ILE A 367 -2.76 56.98 -13.84
CA ILE A 367 -2.75 57.58 -15.18
C ILE A 367 -4.18 57.92 -15.56
N THR A 368 -4.43 59.18 -15.90
CA THR A 368 -5.78 59.70 -16.18
C THR A 368 -5.97 60.13 -17.63
N ASN A 369 -4.92 60.11 -18.45
CA ASN A 369 -4.98 60.64 -19.82
C ASN A 369 -4.02 59.88 -20.76
N GLU A 370 -4.37 58.64 -21.08
CA GLU A 370 -3.66 57.82 -22.05
C GLU A 370 -4.66 57.15 -22.99
N ILE A 371 -4.17 56.41 -23.99
CA ILE A 371 -5.00 55.59 -24.86
C ILE A 371 -4.52 54.14 -24.83
N PHE A 372 -5.46 53.20 -24.90
CA PHE A 372 -5.14 51.80 -25.19
C PHE A 372 -5.61 51.46 -26.60
N TRP A 373 -4.79 50.69 -27.31
CA TRP A 373 -5.11 50.17 -28.63
C TRP A 373 -5.88 48.86 -28.52
N ARG A 374 -6.89 48.70 -29.38
CA ARG A 374 -7.68 47.48 -29.55
C ARG A 374 -7.09 46.63 -30.67
N LYS A 375 -7.43 45.34 -30.70
CA LYS A 375 -6.97 44.39 -31.74
C LYS A 375 -7.24 44.83 -33.18
N ASN A 376 -8.36 45.51 -33.40
CA ASN A 376 -8.77 46.00 -34.71
C ASN A 376 -8.05 47.28 -35.14
N GLY A 377 -7.12 47.79 -34.33
CA GLY A 377 -6.36 49.02 -34.60
C GLY A 377 -7.10 50.31 -34.22
N SER A 378 -8.31 50.26 -33.63
CA SER A 378 -8.88 51.45 -33.00
C SER A 378 -8.29 51.67 -31.60
N HIS A 379 -8.43 52.87 -31.05
CA HIS A 379 -8.00 53.17 -29.69
C HIS A 379 -9.12 53.85 -28.89
N PHE A 380 -8.96 53.89 -27.57
CA PHE A 380 -9.89 54.55 -26.66
C PHE A 380 -9.14 55.23 -25.51
N PRO A 381 -9.63 56.36 -25.01
CA PRO A 381 -9.06 57.00 -23.84
C PRO A 381 -9.28 56.12 -22.61
N VAL A 382 -8.23 56.01 -21.80
CA VAL A 382 -8.19 55.11 -20.66
C VAL A 382 -7.64 55.84 -19.42
N GLU A 383 -8.29 55.56 -18.29
CA GLU A 383 -7.78 55.86 -16.96
C GLU A 383 -7.38 54.54 -16.31
N TYR A 384 -6.15 54.43 -15.81
CA TYR A 384 -5.68 53.19 -15.21
C TYR A 384 -4.72 53.41 -14.05
N VAL A 385 -4.60 52.36 -13.23
CA VAL A 385 -3.68 52.29 -12.11
C VAL A 385 -2.82 51.06 -12.29
N SER A 386 -1.50 51.23 -12.18
CA SER A 386 -0.54 50.13 -12.14
C SER A 386 -0.03 49.95 -10.71
N THR A 387 -0.34 48.80 -10.12
CA THR A 387 0.02 48.43 -8.75
C THR A 387 1.02 47.28 -8.76
N PRO A 388 2.21 47.42 -8.17
CA PRO A 388 3.21 46.35 -8.16
C PRO A 388 2.79 45.21 -7.22
N ILE A 389 3.04 43.97 -7.63
CA ILE A 389 2.85 42.78 -6.81
C ILE A 389 4.18 42.46 -6.13
N GLN A 390 4.18 42.38 -4.79
CA GLN A 390 5.35 42.07 -4.00
C GLN A 390 5.16 40.73 -3.27
N GLU A 391 6.16 39.86 -3.36
CA GLU A 391 6.20 38.59 -2.64
C GLU A 391 7.52 38.51 -1.88
N GLN A 392 7.49 38.33 -0.56
CA GLN A 392 8.68 38.29 0.31
C GLN A 392 9.63 39.50 0.16
N GLY A 393 9.09 40.67 -0.21
CA GLY A 393 9.86 41.91 -0.42
C GLY A 393 10.40 42.09 -1.85
N ASP A 394 10.18 41.11 -2.73
CA ASP A 394 10.57 41.12 -4.13
C ASP A 394 9.39 41.50 -5.04
N ILE A 395 9.57 42.45 -5.96
CA ILE A 395 8.53 42.79 -6.95
C ILE A 395 8.42 41.64 -7.95
N VAL A 396 7.34 40.87 -7.97
CA VAL A 396 7.17 39.71 -8.88
C VAL A 396 6.38 40.03 -10.14
N GLY A 397 5.70 41.18 -10.17
CA GLY A 397 4.87 41.62 -11.28
C GLY A 397 4.12 42.90 -10.98
N ALA A 398 3.08 43.19 -11.76
CA ALA A 398 2.17 44.30 -11.53
C ALA A 398 0.74 43.92 -11.94
N VAL A 399 -0.26 44.45 -11.23
CA VAL A 399 -1.67 44.43 -11.61
C VAL A 399 -2.05 45.79 -12.17
N ILE A 400 -2.69 45.79 -13.33
CA ILE A 400 -3.21 46.98 -13.98
C ILE A 400 -4.72 46.90 -13.95
N THR A 401 -5.35 47.93 -13.37
CA THR A 401 -6.80 48.13 -13.40
C THR A 401 -7.09 49.35 -14.25
N PHE A 402 -7.94 49.22 -15.26
CA PHE A 402 -8.19 50.26 -16.24
C PHE A 402 -9.68 50.43 -16.55
N LYS A 403 -10.04 51.65 -16.94
CA LYS A 403 -11.41 52.04 -17.27
C LYS A 403 -11.45 52.81 -18.57
N ASP A 404 -12.38 52.45 -19.44
CA ASP A 404 -12.70 53.23 -20.63
C ASP A 404 -13.42 54.52 -20.19
N ILE A 405 -12.81 55.67 -20.48
CA ILE A 405 -13.33 56.99 -20.09
C ILE A 405 -13.94 57.75 -21.27
N THR A 406 -14.24 57.07 -22.39
CA THR A 406 -14.79 57.69 -23.60
C THR A 406 -16.06 58.50 -23.32
N GLU A 407 -17.03 57.90 -22.63
CA GLU A 407 -18.31 58.56 -22.32
C GLU A 407 -18.10 59.76 -21.38
N ARG A 408 -17.28 59.59 -20.34
CA ARG A 408 -16.97 60.65 -19.39
C ARG A 408 -16.29 61.84 -20.08
N GLN A 409 -15.28 61.60 -20.93
CA GLN A 409 -14.61 62.65 -21.67
C GLN A 409 -15.55 63.35 -22.67
N ALA A 410 -16.44 62.61 -23.33
CA ALA A 410 -17.44 63.19 -24.22
C ALA A 410 -18.40 64.14 -23.46
N ILE A 411 -18.88 63.73 -22.29
CA ILE A 411 -19.74 64.56 -21.43
C ILE A 411 -18.98 65.80 -20.93
N GLU A 412 -17.75 65.63 -20.45
CA GLU A 412 -16.90 66.76 -20.01
C GLU A 412 -16.64 67.74 -21.15
N LYS A 413 -16.39 67.24 -22.37
CA LYS A 413 -16.19 68.07 -23.56
C LYS A 413 -17.45 68.86 -23.93
N ILE A 414 -18.61 68.20 -23.99
CA ILE A 414 -19.90 68.86 -24.27
C ILE A 414 -20.19 69.93 -23.21
N LYS A 415 -19.94 69.61 -21.93
CA LYS A 415 -20.10 70.56 -20.83
C LYS A 415 -19.19 71.78 -21.01
N ASN A 416 -17.92 71.58 -21.35
CA ASN A 416 -16.96 72.67 -21.55
C ASN A 416 -17.32 73.53 -22.77
N GLU A 417 -17.75 72.91 -23.87
CA GLU A 417 -18.25 73.61 -25.06
C GLU A 417 -19.51 74.43 -24.74
N PHE A 418 -20.46 73.85 -24.00
CA PHE A 418 -21.66 74.55 -23.54
C PHE A 418 -21.31 75.77 -22.67
N ILE A 419 -20.42 75.60 -21.68
CA ILE A 419 -19.95 76.70 -20.82
C ILE A 419 -19.28 77.80 -21.65
N ALA A 420 -18.47 77.44 -22.65
CA ALA A 420 -17.79 78.39 -23.52
C ALA A 420 -18.80 79.20 -24.38
N VAL A 421 -19.80 78.53 -24.96
CA VAL A 421 -20.86 79.17 -25.75
C VAL A 421 -21.70 80.11 -24.89
N VAL A 422 -22.16 79.66 -23.73
CA VAL A 422 -22.92 80.49 -22.78
C VAL A 422 -22.11 81.73 -22.37
N SER A 423 -20.83 81.54 -22.03
CA SER A 423 -19.95 82.64 -21.65
C SER A 423 -19.79 83.68 -22.77
N HIS A 424 -19.71 83.24 -24.03
CA HIS A 424 -19.62 84.13 -25.19
C HIS A 424 -20.92 84.91 -25.42
N GLU A 425 -22.07 84.22 -25.38
CA GLU A 425 -23.40 84.83 -25.59
C GLU A 425 -23.78 85.80 -24.48
N LEU A 426 -23.33 85.59 -23.24
CA LEU A 426 -23.53 86.55 -22.14
C LEU A 426 -22.57 87.75 -22.24
N ARG A 427 -21.31 87.54 -22.64
CA ARG A 427 -20.29 88.61 -22.71
C ARG A 427 -20.61 89.66 -23.78
N THR A 428 -21.17 89.24 -24.91
CA THR A 428 -21.47 90.13 -26.05
C THR A 428 -22.44 91.27 -25.69
N PRO A 429 -23.67 91.01 -25.19
CA PRO A 429 -24.57 92.07 -24.77
C PRO A 429 -24.01 92.86 -23.58
N LEU A 430 -23.36 92.19 -22.62
CA LEU A 430 -22.75 92.86 -21.47
C LEU A 430 -21.69 93.89 -21.89
N THR A 431 -20.86 93.56 -22.89
CA THR A 431 -19.84 94.46 -23.43
C THR A 431 -20.48 95.65 -24.14
N ALA A 432 -21.56 95.44 -24.90
CA ALA A 432 -22.29 96.53 -25.56
C ALA A 432 -22.96 97.48 -24.56
N ILE A 433 -23.60 96.93 -23.51
CA ILE A 433 -24.18 97.70 -22.40
C ILE A 433 -23.09 98.52 -21.72
N HIS A 434 -21.98 97.88 -21.36
CA HIS A 434 -20.87 98.53 -20.67
C HIS A 434 -20.27 99.67 -21.51
N ALA A 435 -20.03 99.44 -22.82
CA ALA A 435 -19.51 100.47 -23.71
C ALA A 435 -20.46 101.67 -23.84
N ALA A 436 -21.77 101.42 -24.01
CA ALA A 436 -22.77 102.47 -24.14
C ALA A 436 -22.90 103.32 -22.86
N LEU A 437 -22.96 102.67 -21.68
CA LEU A 437 -23.03 103.35 -20.39
C LEU A 437 -21.71 104.08 -20.05
N ASN A 438 -20.57 103.53 -20.45
CA ASN A 438 -19.27 104.17 -20.24
C ASN A 438 -19.14 105.48 -21.04
N LEU A 439 -19.62 105.51 -22.29
CA LEU A 439 -19.63 106.73 -23.12
C LEU A 439 -20.49 107.86 -22.51
N LEU A 440 -21.58 107.50 -21.83
CA LEU A 440 -22.47 108.45 -21.15
C LEU A 440 -21.86 108.92 -19.82
N SER A 441 -21.36 108.00 -19.00
CA SER A 441 -20.84 108.31 -17.65
C SER A 441 -19.52 109.09 -17.66
N THR A 442 -18.68 108.89 -18.67
CA THR A 442 -17.43 109.65 -18.86
C THR A 442 -17.64 111.04 -19.47
N GLY A 443 -18.88 111.38 -19.87
CA GLY A 443 -19.22 112.66 -20.50
C GLY A 443 -18.77 112.78 -21.97
N LEU A 444 -18.27 111.70 -22.59
CA LEU A 444 -17.90 111.64 -24.00
C LEU A 444 -19.10 111.87 -24.95
N ILE A 445 -20.31 111.54 -24.50
CA ILE A 445 -21.57 111.80 -25.21
C ILE A 445 -22.60 112.36 -24.21
N ASP A 446 -23.24 113.48 -24.57
CA ASP A 446 -24.37 114.02 -23.79
C ASP A 446 -25.60 113.11 -23.91
N ALA A 447 -26.16 112.70 -22.78
CA ALA A 447 -27.35 111.84 -22.67
C ALA A 447 -28.58 112.40 -23.41
N ASN A 448 -28.74 113.72 -23.47
CA ASN A 448 -29.87 114.37 -24.15
C ASN A 448 -29.67 114.51 -25.67
N SER A 449 -28.45 114.26 -26.15
CA SER A 449 -28.14 114.30 -27.57
C SER A 449 -28.75 113.11 -28.32
N GLN A 450 -28.88 113.22 -29.65
CA GLN A 450 -29.33 112.10 -30.48
C GLN A 450 -28.41 110.87 -30.36
N LYS A 451 -27.10 111.08 -30.16
CA LYS A 451 -26.13 110.00 -29.91
C LYS A 451 -26.29 109.39 -28.52
N GLY A 452 -26.59 110.20 -27.50
CA GLY A 452 -26.83 109.74 -26.13
C GLY A 452 -28.08 108.88 -26.02
N ARG A 453 -29.19 109.31 -26.62
CA ARG A 453 -30.43 108.51 -26.71
C ARG A 453 -30.24 107.19 -27.44
N ARG A 454 -29.39 107.15 -28.48
CA ARG A 454 -29.02 105.88 -29.15
C ARG A 454 -28.18 104.98 -28.24
N ALA A 455 -27.24 105.51 -27.47
CA ALA A 455 -26.46 104.73 -26.51
C ALA A 455 -27.36 104.11 -25.42
N ILE A 456 -28.32 104.86 -24.89
CA ILE A 456 -29.32 104.35 -23.94
C ILE A 456 -30.14 103.21 -24.55
N ALA A 457 -30.66 103.39 -25.78
CA ALA A 457 -31.43 102.36 -26.46
C ALA A 457 -30.61 101.07 -26.72
N ILE A 458 -29.32 101.20 -27.06
CA ILE A 458 -28.41 100.04 -27.22
C ILE A 458 -28.25 99.31 -25.88
N ALA A 459 -28.09 100.03 -24.77
CA ALA A 459 -27.97 99.42 -23.44
C ALA A 459 -29.26 98.71 -23.02
N GLU A 460 -30.42 99.32 -23.26
CA GLU A 460 -31.74 98.74 -22.97
C GLU A 460 -32.00 97.47 -23.79
N GLU A 461 -31.80 97.53 -25.12
CA GLU A 461 -31.99 96.37 -26.00
C GLU A 461 -31.07 95.19 -25.63
N ASN A 462 -29.81 95.46 -25.31
CA ASN A 462 -28.87 94.42 -24.91
C ASN A 462 -29.15 93.89 -23.49
N SER A 463 -29.73 94.70 -22.60
CA SER A 463 -30.20 94.25 -21.29
C SER A 463 -31.36 93.27 -21.44
N ASP A 464 -32.34 93.59 -22.26
CA ASP A 464 -33.48 92.69 -22.56
C ASP A 464 -33.03 91.40 -23.26
N ARG A 465 -32.02 91.49 -24.13
CA ARG A 465 -31.40 90.32 -24.76
C ARG A 465 -30.70 89.43 -23.73
N LEU A 466 -29.97 90.02 -22.78
CA LEU A 466 -29.27 89.27 -21.73
C LEU A 466 -30.27 88.54 -20.82
N VAL A 467 -31.39 89.18 -20.45
CA VAL A 467 -32.46 88.54 -19.67
C VAL A 467 -33.05 87.33 -20.41
N ARG A 468 -33.31 87.46 -21.72
CA ARG A 468 -33.78 86.33 -22.54
C ARG A 468 -32.80 85.16 -22.55
N ILE A 469 -31.52 85.42 -22.80
CA ILE A 469 -30.47 84.38 -22.80
C ILE A 469 -30.38 83.67 -21.44
N VAL A 470 -30.44 84.40 -20.33
CA VAL A 470 -30.41 83.81 -18.99
C VAL A 470 -31.62 82.90 -18.74
N ASN A 471 -32.82 83.32 -19.16
CA ASN A 471 -34.01 82.50 -19.02
C ASN A 471 -33.94 81.23 -19.90
N ASP A 472 -33.47 81.34 -21.14
CA ASP A 472 -33.30 80.19 -22.04
C ASP A 472 -32.33 79.15 -21.46
N ILE A 473 -31.27 79.59 -20.77
CA ILE A 473 -30.31 78.69 -20.09
C ILE A 473 -30.96 78.00 -18.88
N LEU A 474 -31.75 78.72 -18.08
CA LEU A 474 -32.42 78.16 -16.91
C LEU A 474 -33.49 77.13 -17.28
N ASP A 475 -34.14 77.29 -18.44
CA ASP A 475 -35.09 76.31 -18.97
C ASP A 475 -34.40 75.03 -19.47
N LEU A 476 -33.13 75.09 -19.89
CA LEU A 476 -32.34 73.92 -20.29
C LEU A 476 -31.84 73.08 -19.10
N GLU A 477 -31.82 73.61 -17.88
CA GLU A 477 -31.42 72.88 -16.66
C GLU A 477 -32.58 72.13 -15.96
N ARG A 478 -33.83 72.32 -16.40
CA ARG A 478 -35.01 71.60 -15.90
C ARG A 478 -35.28 70.34 -16.70
#